data_AF-A0A8E0RPP1-F1
#
_entry.id   AF-A0A8E0RPP1-F1
#
_cell.length_a   1.000
_cell.length_b   1.000
_cell.length_c   1.000
_cell.angle_alpha   90.00
_cell.angle_beta   90.00
_cell.angle_gamma   90.00
#
_symmetry.space_group_name_H-M   'P 1'
#
loop_
_entity.id
_entity.type
_entity.pdbx_description
1 polymer ?
#
loop_
_entity_poly.entity_id
_entity_poly.type
_entity_poly.pdbx_seq_one_letter_code
_entity_poly.pdbx_strand_id
1 'polypeptide(L)'
;MSRPVPVGMIDLWRVVDTFRDFGLHQITENSATLDYASTGRLLARIYSHLSGVVDPNSGKVPRTLDVTAVQLATELLLGWLAYALDICSTGRLTVTGLKVALSVLTNAKPAEKFRYHFTLLSDPSGALIPAKFEAYLQDLLKLPVSVFEGPNFFYTPQASQALLSGTENILDLGEAK
;
A
#
# COMPACT_ATOMS: atom_id res chain seq x y z
N MET A 1 5.01 -23.91 14.04
CA MET A 1 4.72 -23.76 12.60
C MET A 1 3.98 -22.44 12.43
N SER A 2 4.69 -21.35 12.13
CA SER A 2 4.06 -20.03 11.95
C SER A 2 3.23 -20.04 10.67
N ARG A 3 1.92 -19.89 10.80
CA ARG A 3 1.05 -19.67 9.63
C ARG A 3 1.41 -18.29 9.06
N PRO A 4 1.71 -18.18 7.75
CA PRO A 4 2.00 -16.89 7.13
C PRO A 4 0.78 -15.96 7.23
N VAL A 5 1.04 -14.68 7.43
CA VAL A 5 0.01 -13.63 7.45
C VAL A 5 -0.75 -13.66 6.10
N PRO A 6 -2.09 -13.64 6.07
CA PRO A 6 -2.90 -13.86 4.86
C PRO A 6 -2.89 -12.71 3.85
N VAL A 7 -1.80 -11.95 3.75
CA VAL A 7 -1.64 -10.81 2.83
C VAL A 7 -1.85 -11.23 1.37
N GLY A 8 -1.39 -12.44 1.00
CA GLY A 8 -1.55 -13.02 -0.35
C GLY A 8 -3.00 -13.38 -0.74
N MET A 9 -3.98 -13.09 0.11
CA MET A 9 -5.40 -13.32 -0.17
C MET A 9 -6.21 -12.02 -0.37
N ILE A 10 -5.57 -10.86 -0.25
CA ILE A 10 -6.26 -9.57 -0.32
C ILE A 10 -6.40 -9.13 -1.77
N ASP A 11 -7.64 -9.03 -2.25
CA ASP A 11 -7.96 -8.49 -3.57
C ASP A 11 -7.84 -6.96 -3.60
N LEU A 12 -7.21 -6.42 -4.66
CA LEU A 12 -7.05 -4.97 -4.84
C LEU A 12 -8.39 -4.23 -4.82
N TRP A 13 -9.41 -4.77 -5.50
CA TRP A 13 -10.72 -4.15 -5.51
C TRP A 13 -11.33 -4.02 -4.10
N ARG A 14 -11.14 -5.02 -3.21
CA ARG A 14 -11.63 -4.96 -1.83
C ARG A 14 -10.96 -3.86 -1.02
N VAL A 15 -9.65 -3.68 -1.21
CA VAL A 15 -8.89 -2.58 -0.58
C VAL A 15 -9.43 -1.22 -1.05
N VAL A 16 -9.63 -1.05 -2.36
CA VAL A 16 -10.16 0.19 -2.94
C VAL A 16 -11.59 0.47 -2.47
N ASP A 17 -12.43 -0.57 -2.39
CA ASP A 17 -13.80 -0.45 -1.90
C ASP A 17 -13.84 -0.09 -0.41
N THR A 18 -12.95 -0.65 0.41
CA THR A 18 -12.82 -0.26 1.81
C THR A 18 -12.36 1.20 1.98
N PHE A 19 -11.45 1.69 1.14
CA PHE A 19 -11.12 3.12 1.11
C PHE A 19 -12.33 3.99 0.72
N ARG A 20 -13.24 3.47 -0.11
CA ARG A 20 -14.48 4.16 -0.46
C ARG A 20 -15.45 4.20 0.72
N ASP A 21 -15.65 3.07 1.40
CA ASP A 21 -16.49 2.95 2.61
C ASP A 21 -16.08 3.96 3.69
N PHE A 22 -14.78 4.22 3.83
CA PHE A 22 -14.21 5.16 4.80
C PHE A 22 -14.14 6.61 4.28
N GLY A 23 -14.63 6.90 3.07
CA GLY A 23 -14.57 8.23 2.46
C GLY A 23 -13.18 8.69 2.02
N LEU A 24 -12.18 7.81 2.08
CA LEU A 24 -10.77 8.14 1.83
C LEU A 24 -10.42 8.18 0.35
N HIS A 25 -11.25 7.61 -0.52
CA HIS A 25 -11.01 7.56 -1.97
C HIS A 25 -10.80 8.94 -2.61
N GLN A 26 -11.50 9.98 -2.14
CA GLN A 26 -11.40 11.36 -2.66
C GLN A 26 -10.12 12.08 -2.22
N ILE A 27 -9.43 11.58 -1.20
CA ILE A 27 -8.22 12.20 -0.66
C ILE A 27 -7.05 11.93 -1.59
N THR A 28 -6.61 12.95 -2.32
CA THR A 28 -5.43 12.86 -3.20
C THR A 28 -4.25 13.70 -2.72
N GLU A 29 -4.42 14.43 -1.62
CA GLU A 29 -3.36 15.24 -1.01
C GLU A 29 -2.61 14.44 0.06
N ASN A 30 -1.29 14.63 0.14
CA ASN A 30 -0.43 13.96 1.12
C ASN A 30 -0.54 14.52 2.56
N SER A 31 -1.30 15.59 2.77
CA SER A 31 -1.49 16.24 4.08
C SER A 31 -2.46 15.48 4.99
N ALA A 32 -3.39 14.73 4.41
CA ALA A 32 -4.41 14.00 5.15
C ALA A 32 -3.83 12.74 5.80
N THR A 33 -4.13 12.55 7.09
CA THR A 33 -3.59 11.46 7.91
C THR A 33 -4.67 10.72 8.67
N LEU A 34 -4.41 9.45 9.00
CA LEU A 34 -5.17 8.65 9.95
C LEU A 34 -4.30 8.32 11.15
N ASP A 35 -4.90 8.29 12.35
CA ASP A 35 -4.23 7.73 13.52
C ASP A 35 -4.19 6.19 13.46
N TYR A 36 -3.41 5.57 14.35
CA TYR A 36 -3.30 4.11 14.41
C TYR A 36 -4.62 3.42 14.70
N ALA A 37 -5.50 4.01 15.52
CA ALA A 37 -6.81 3.43 15.82
C ALA A 37 -7.71 3.38 14.59
N SER A 38 -7.77 4.45 13.80
CA SER A 38 -8.54 4.53 12.57
C SER A 38 -7.95 3.65 11.48
N THR A 39 -6.62 3.58 11.40
CA THR A 39 -5.93 2.65 10.51
C THR A 39 -6.25 1.21 10.89
N GLY A 40 -6.23 0.86 12.18
CA GLY A 40 -6.62 -0.46 12.66
C GLY A 40 -8.05 -0.84 12.26
N ARG A 41 -9.02 0.09 12.36
CA ARG A 41 -10.40 -0.13 11.89
C ARG A 41 -10.47 -0.37 10.37
N LEU A 42 -9.69 0.39 9.59
CA LEU A 42 -9.59 0.21 8.15
C LEU A 42 -9.05 -1.20 7.80
N LEU A 43 -7.97 -1.63 8.45
CA LEU A 43 -7.37 -2.95 8.23
C LEU A 43 -8.31 -4.08 8.66
N ALA A 44 -8.98 -3.95 9.81
CA ALA A 44 -9.96 -4.91 10.28
C ALA A 44 -11.11 -5.08 9.26
N ARG A 45 -11.55 -3.98 8.63
CA ARG A 45 -12.55 -4.03 7.55
C ARG A 45 -12.02 -4.79 6.34
N ILE A 46 -10.79 -4.52 5.89
CA ILE A 46 -10.17 -5.26 4.77
C ILE A 46 -10.12 -6.76 5.09
N TYR A 47 -9.65 -7.14 6.27
CA TYR A 47 -9.57 -8.53 6.68
C TYR A 47 -10.94 -9.19 6.86
N SER A 48 -11.97 -8.43 7.26
CA SER A 48 -13.33 -8.95 7.37
C SER A 48 -13.89 -9.47 6.04
N HIS A 49 -13.43 -8.91 4.91
CA HIS A 49 -13.80 -9.39 3.57
C HIS A 49 -13.15 -10.73 3.20
N LEU A 50 -12.06 -11.11 3.88
CA LEU A 50 -11.45 -12.43 3.72
C LEU A 50 -12.22 -13.51 4.50
N SER A 51 -12.86 -13.13 5.61
CA SER A 51 -13.82 -13.94 6.35
C SER A 51 -15.21 -13.88 5.70
N GLY A 52 -15.34 -14.55 4.56
CA GLY A 52 -16.63 -14.90 3.95
C GLY A 52 -17.29 -13.83 3.06
N VAL A 53 -17.29 -14.08 1.75
CA VAL A 53 -18.50 -14.36 0.95
C VAL A 53 -18.08 -15.34 -0.14
N VAL A 54 -18.66 -16.53 -0.14
CA VAL A 54 -18.59 -17.47 -1.25
C VAL A 54 -19.70 -17.07 -2.21
N ASP A 55 -19.35 -16.78 -3.46
CA ASP A 55 -20.34 -16.81 -4.54
C ASP A 55 -20.95 -18.22 -4.56
N PRO A 56 -22.28 -18.39 -4.37
CA PRO A 56 -22.93 -19.68 -4.32
C PRO A 56 -22.70 -20.53 -5.58
N ASN A 57 -22.25 -19.92 -6.69
CA ASN A 57 -21.91 -20.60 -7.93
C ASN A 57 -20.43 -20.99 -8.06
N SER A 58 -19.56 -20.57 -7.13
CA SER A 58 -18.10 -20.73 -7.26
C SER A 58 -17.54 -22.07 -6.77
N GLY A 59 -18.36 -22.91 -6.11
CA GLY A 59 -17.94 -24.21 -5.58
C GLY A 59 -16.84 -24.17 -4.50
N LYS A 60 -16.45 -22.98 -4.03
CA LYS A 60 -15.39 -22.80 -3.04
C LYS A 60 -15.96 -22.89 -1.62
N VAL A 61 -15.34 -23.68 -0.75
CA VAL A 61 -15.76 -23.82 0.66
C VAL A 61 -15.61 -22.48 1.39
N PRO A 62 -16.60 -22.05 2.19
CA PRO A 62 -16.50 -20.84 3.02
C PRO A 62 -15.27 -20.91 3.94
N ARG A 63 -14.39 -19.93 3.83
CA ARG A 63 -13.29 -19.75 4.79
C ARG A 63 -13.76 -18.81 5.89
N THR A 64 -14.12 -19.39 7.02
CA THR A 64 -14.23 -18.64 8.27
C THR A 64 -12.81 -18.42 8.80
N LEU A 65 -12.25 -17.22 8.62
CA LEU A 65 -11.07 -16.84 9.39
C LEU A 65 -11.49 -16.68 10.85
N ASP A 66 -10.72 -17.29 11.75
CA ASP A 66 -10.88 -17.11 13.19
C ASP A 66 -10.73 -15.61 13.54
N VAL A 67 -11.64 -15.08 14.37
CA VAL A 67 -11.65 -13.69 14.84
C VAL A 67 -10.30 -13.34 15.48
N THR A 68 -9.71 -14.27 16.23
CA THR A 68 -8.40 -14.10 16.86
C THR A 68 -7.30 -13.93 15.81
N ALA A 69 -7.36 -14.72 14.72
CA ALA A 69 -6.41 -14.62 13.62
C ALA A 69 -6.55 -13.29 12.84
N VAL A 70 -7.78 -12.79 12.67
CA VAL A 70 -8.03 -11.48 12.05
C VAL A 70 -7.48 -10.35 12.90
N GLN A 71 -7.67 -10.41 14.22
CA GLN A 71 -7.13 -9.42 15.15
C GLN A 71 -5.59 -9.40 15.10
N LEU A 72 -4.96 -10.57 15.19
CA LEU A 72 -3.50 -10.69 15.11
C LEU A 72 -2.96 -10.18 13.75
N ALA A 73 -3.61 -10.53 12.64
CA ALA A 73 -3.21 -10.04 11.31
C ALA A 73 -3.34 -8.52 11.18
N THR A 74 -4.36 -7.95 11.83
CA THR A 74 -4.57 -6.49 11.90
C THR A 74 -3.45 -5.81 12.68
N GLU A 75 -3.12 -6.32 13.86
CA GLU A 75 -2.07 -5.77 14.71
C GLU A 75 -0.68 -5.88 14.07
N LEU A 76 -0.36 -7.03 13.48
CA LEU A 76 0.91 -7.25 12.78
C LEU A 76 1.07 -6.30 11.58
N LEU A 77 0.03 -6.18 10.75
CA LEU A 77 0.08 -5.30 9.59
C LEU A 77 0.12 -3.82 10.01
N LEU A 78 -0.64 -3.43 11.04
CA LEU A 78 -0.59 -2.07 11.58
C LEU A 78 0.80 -1.74 12.12
N GLY A 79 1.41 -2.65 12.88
CA GLY A 79 2.75 -2.47 13.43
C GLY A 79 3.80 -2.31 12.34
N TRP A 80 3.73 -3.14 11.28
CA TRP A 80 4.64 -3.00 10.14
C TRP A 80 4.42 -1.71 9.36
N LEU A 81 3.16 -1.31 9.11
CA LEU A 81 2.86 -0.03 8.43
C LEU A 81 3.32 1.17 9.25
N ALA A 82 3.15 1.14 10.58
CA ALA A 82 3.68 2.17 11.48
C ALA A 82 5.20 2.26 11.37
N TYR A 83 5.90 1.12 11.45
CA TYR A 83 7.36 1.07 11.31
C TYR A 83 7.84 1.59 9.94
N ALA A 84 7.16 1.20 8.86
CA ALA A 84 7.58 1.56 7.50
C ALA A 84 7.26 3.03 7.15
N LEU A 85 6.08 3.53 7.53
CA LEU A 85 5.53 4.78 7.01
C LEU A 85 5.58 5.95 8.02
N ASP A 86 5.61 5.67 9.34
CA ASP A 86 5.68 6.69 10.41
C ASP A 86 7.04 6.65 11.13
N ILE A 87 8.11 6.90 10.37
CA ILE A 87 9.49 6.86 10.86
C ILE A 87 9.72 7.84 12.02
N CYS A 88 9.02 8.97 12.02
CA CYS A 88 9.09 9.97 13.09
C CYS A 88 8.20 9.64 14.31
N SER A 89 7.50 8.50 14.30
CA SER A 89 6.63 8.04 15.39
C SER A 89 5.60 9.08 15.83
N THR A 90 4.98 9.73 14.85
CA THR A 90 3.94 10.75 15.06
C THR A 90 2.58 10.17 15.53
N GLY A 91 2.41 8.84 15.44
CA GLY A 91 1.16 8.14 15.69
C GLY A 91 0.17 8.24 14.53
N ARG A 92 0.64 8.68 13.34
CA ARG A 92 -0.20 9.02 12.20
C ARG A 92 0.42 8.54 10.89
N LEU A 93 -0.45 8.13 9.97
CA LEU A 93 -0.10 7.61 8.66
C LEU A 93 -0.81 8.42 7.58
N THR A 94 -0.09 8.83 6.53
CA THR A 94 -0.70 9.53 5.40
C THR A 94 -1.68 8.62 4.68
N VAL A 95 -2.82 9.16 4.27
CA VAL A 95 -3.82 8.39 3.53
C VAL A 95 -3.26 7.91 2.19
N THR A 96 -2.45 8.74 1.54
CA THR A 96 -1.73 8.39 0.30
C THR A 96 -0.75 7.25 0.51
N GLY A 97 0.08 7.30 1.57
CA GLY A 97 1.00 6.22 1.93
C GLY A 97 0.28 4.91 2.23
N LEU A 98 -0.85 4.96 2.95
CA LEU A 98 -1.71 3.80 3.19
C LEU A 98 -2.28 3.21 1.89
N LYS A 99 -2.77 4.05 0.98
CA LYS A 99 -3.27 3.62 -0.34
C LYS A 99 -2.19 2.91 -1.14
N VAL A 100 -0.97 3.43 -1.16
CA VAL A 100 0.17 2.84 -1.86
C VAL A 100 0.56 1.51 -1.21
N ALA A 101 0.83 1.50 0.10
CA ALA A 101 1.27 0.32 0.81
C ALA A 101 0.27 -0.85 0.71
N LEU A 102 -1.00 -0.58 1.00
CA LEU A 102 -2.02 -1.63 0.99
C LEU A 102 -2.30 -2.16 -0.41
N SER A 103 -2.21 -1.33 -1.46
CA SER A 103 -2.38 -1.81 -2.84
C SER A 103 -1.17 -2.61 -3.34
N VAL A 104 0.06 -2.26 -2.94
CA VAL A 104 1.28 -3.04 -3.22
C VAL A 104 1.16 -4.46 -2.66
N LEU A 105 0.66 -4.58 -1.43
CA LEU A 105 0.52 -5.85 -0.72
C LEU A 105 -0.57 -6.78 -1.27
N THR A 106 -1.50 -6.29 -2.10
CA THR A 106 -2.58 -7.13 -2.66
C THR A 106 -2.04 -8.24 -3.57
N ASN A 107 -2.86 -9.26 -3.84
CA ASN A 107 -2.52 -10.35 -4.77
C ASN A 107 -2.89 -10.03 -6.25
N ALA A 108 -3.16 -8.76 -6.59
CA ALA A 108 -3.51 -8.37 -7.95
C ALA A 108 -2.32 -8.45 -8.91
N LYS A 109 -2.60 -8.54 -10.22
CA LYS A 109 -1.52 -8.53 -11.23
C LYS A 109 -0.79 -7.18 -11.22
N PRO A 110 0.50 -7.13 -11.56
CA PRO A 110 1.26 -5.88 -11.61
C PRO A 110 0.56 -4.77 -12.42
N ALA A 111 0.03 -5.10 -13.61
CA ALA A 111 -0.69 -4.15 -14.45
C ALA A 111 -1.93 -3.52 -13.76
N GLU A 112 -2.64 -4.27 -12.92
CA GLU A 112 -3.80 -3.76 -12.19
C GLU A 112 -3.38 -2.82 -11.06
N LYS A 113 -2.29 -3.18 -10.36
CA LYS A 113 -1.69 -2.33 -9.32
C LYS A 113 -1.19 -1.02 -9.91
N PHE A 114 -0.44 -1.07 -11.02
CA PHE A 114 0.05 0.13 -11.70
C PHE A 114 -1.08 1.00 -12.23
N ARG A 115 -2.14 0.41 -12.79
CA ARG A 115 -3.31 1.17 -13.22
C ARG A 115 -3.97 1.89 -12.04
N TYR A 116 -4.16 1.21 -10.91
CA TYR A 116 -4.67 1.86 -9.70
C TYR A 116 -3.74 2.96 -9.20
N HIS A 117 -2.45 2.68 -9.06
CA HIS A 117 -1.47 3.68 -8.65
C HIS A 117 -1.52 4.91 -9.55
N PHE A 118 -1.53 4.72 -10.87
CA PHE A 118 -1.60 5.83 -11.82
C PHE A 118 -2.84 6.72 -11.59
N THR A 119 -4.00 6.17 -11.20
CA THR A 119 -5.17 6.99 -10.82
C THR A 119 -4.96 7.87 -9.59
N LEU A 120 -4.02 7.52 -8.70
CA LEU A 120 -3.62 8.36 -7.58
C LEU A 120 -2.71 9.51 -8.04
N LEU A 121 -1.95 9.30 -9.11
CA LEU A 121 -0.91 10.22 -9.59
C LEU A 121 -1.42 11.19 -10.65
N SER A 122 -2.50 10.85 -11.35
CA SER A 122 -3.03 11.66 -12.43
C SER A 122 -4.06 12.68 -11.97
N ASP A 123 -4.28 13.68 -12.83
CA ASP A 123 -5.42 14.59 -12.76
C ASP A 123 -6.66 13.97 -13.46
N PRO A 124 -7.83 14.62 -13.41
CA PRO A 124 -9.03 14.13 -14.08
C PRO A 124 -8.92 14.01 -15.61
N SER A 125 -7.93 14.64 -16.25
CA SER A 125 -7.66 14.49 -17.68
C SER A 125 -6.83 13.23 -18.00
N GLY A 126 -6.30 12.57 -16.98
CA GLY A 126 -5.41 11.42 -17.10
C GLY A 126 -3.93 11.80 -17.21
N ALA A 127 -3.58 13.07 -17.08
CA ALA A 127 -2.20 13.53 -17.11
C ALA A 127 -1.52 13.29 -15.76
N LEU A 128 -0.28 12.80 -15.77
CA LEU A 128 0.51 12.59 -14.56
C LEU A 128 0.84 13.93 -13.90
N ILE A 129 0.68 14.02 -12.58
CA ILE A 129 1.11 15.18 -11.78
C ILE A 129 2.49 14.86 -11.17
N PRO A 130 3.58 15.53 -11.60
CA PRO A 130 4.94 15.21 -11.14
C PRO A 130 5.11 15.22 -9.62
N ALA A 131 4.50 16.19 -8.93
CA ALA A 131 4.57 16.26 -7.46
C ALA A 131 3.92 15.05 -6.77
N LYS A 132 2.82 14.51 -7.34
CA LYS A 132 2.20 13.28 -6.80
C LYS A 132 3.06 12.06 -7.08
N PHE A 133 3.72 12.01 -8.23
CA PHE A 133 4.67 10.94 -8.57
C PHE A 133 5.86 10.91 -7.60
N GLU A 134 6.43 12.07 -7.29
CA GLU A 134 7.50 12.19 -6.31
C GLU A 134 7.07 11.67 -4.93
N ALA A 135 5.93 12.16 -4.43
CA ALA A 135 5.39 11.74 -3.14
C ALA A 135 5.05 10.23 -3.12
N TYR A 136 4.56 9.69 -4.24
CA TYR A 136 4.33 8.26 -4.40
C TYR A 136 5.61 7.44 -4.29
N LEU A 137 6.70 7.85 -4.95
CA LEU A 137 7.98 7.15 -4.85
C LEU A 137 8.54 7.18 -3.43
N GLN A 138 8.40 8.30 -2.73
CA GLN A 138 8.79 8.40 -1.32
C GLN A 138 8.04 7.40 -0.45
N ASP A 139 6.73 7.25 -0.63
CA ASP A 139 5.94 6.29 0.16
C ASP A 139 6.16 4.83 -0.29
N LEU A 140 6.28 4.59 -1.59
CA LEU A 140 6.53 3.26 -2.14
C LEU A 140 7.87 2.69 -1.68
N LEU A 141 8.94 3.49 -1.73
CA LEU A 141 10.30 3.02 -1.44
C LEU A 141 10.59 2.90 0.06
N LYS A 142 9.73 3.41 0.94
CA LYS A 142 9.76 3.07 2.38
C LYS A 142 9.49 1.59 2.63
N LEU A 143 8.67 0.94 1.78
CA LEU A 143 8.29 -0.46 1.96
C LEU A 143 9.50 -1.42 1.85
N PRO A 144 10.31 -1.41 0.77
CA PRO A 144 11.52 -2.23 0.72
C PRO A 144 12.55 -1.85 1.79
N VAL A 145 12.72 -0.55 2.11
CA VAL A 145 13.58 -0.11 3.22
C VAL A 145 13.18 -0.77 4.53
N SER A 146 11.88 -0.88 4.82
CA SER A 146 11.35 -1.50 6.05
C SER A 146 11.60 -3.01 6.15
N VAL A 147 12.04 -3.65 5.08
CA VAL A 147 12.43 -5.07 5.06
C VAL A 147 13.92 -5.25 4.76
N PHE A 148 14.72 -4.24 5.10
CA PHE A 148 16.18 -4.24 4.99
C PHE A 148 16.72 -4.27 3.54
N GLU A 149 15.89 -3.92 2.56
CA GLU A 149 16.29 -3.81 1.14
C GLU A 149 16.66 -2.36 0.75
N GLY A 150 16.89 -1.49 1.74
CA GLY A 150 17.26 -0.09 1.53
C GLY A 150 18.54 0.15 0.72
N PRO A 151 19.59 -0.71 0.77
CA PRO A 151 20.75 -0.55 -0.11
C PRO A 151 20.42 -0.66 -1.61
N ASN A 152 19.40 -1.44 -1.95
CA ASN A 152 18.99 -1.70 -3.34
C ASN A 152 17.85 -0.79 -3.80
N PHE A 153 16.92 -0.48 -2.89
CA PHE A 153 15.70 0.25 -3.20
C PHE A 153 15.44 1.35 -2.16
N PHE A 154 15.79 2.57 -2.52
CA PHE A 154 15.56 3.75 -1.69
C PHE A 154 15.24 4.97 -2.53
N TYR A 155 14.55 5.93 -1.94
CA TYR A 155 14.20 7.16 -2.62
C TYR A 155 15.40 8.12 -2.71
N THR A 156 15.62 8.68 -3.90
CA THR A 156 16.46 9.86 -4.11
C THR A 156 15.68 10.88 -4.94
N PRO A 157 15.89 12.20 -4.71
CA PRO A 157 15.30 13.23 -5.57
C PRO A 157 15.64 13.06 -7.06
N GLN A 158 16.81 12.48 -7.36
CA GLN A 158 17.25 12.23 -8.73
C GLN A 158 16.46 11.08 -9.39
N ALA A 159 16.01 10.09 -8.62
CA ALA A 159 15.26 8.95 -9.16
C ALA A 159 13.92 9.38 -9.79
N SER A 160 13.20 10.32 -9.15
CA SER A 160 11.94 10.83 -9.70
C SER A 160 12.16 11.60 -11.00
N GLN A 161 13.20 12.43 -11.06
CA GLN A 161 13.56 13.19 -12.25
C GLN A 161 13.98 12.27 -13.40
N ALA A 162 14.85 11.28 -13.13
CA ALA A 162 15.33 10.35 -14.13
C ALA A 162 14.21 9.48 -14.74
N LEU A 163 13.26 9.03 -13.91
CA LEU A 163 12.08 8.28 -14.37
C LEU A 163 11.17 9.13 -15.27
N LEU A 164 11.02 10.42 -14.96
CA LEU A 164 10.20 11.34 -15.76
C LEU A 164 10.88 11.75 -17.07
N SER A 165 12.22 11.87 -17.07
CA SER A 165 12.99 12.23 -18.28
C SER A 165 13.24 11.05 -19.21
N GLY A 166 12.98 9.81 -18.77
CA GLY A 166 13.21 8.60 -19.58
C GLY A 166 14.69 8.28 -19.82
N THR A 167 15.59 8.79 -18.99
CA THR A 167 17.03 8.48 -19.05
C THR A 167 17.32 7.16 -18.34
N GLU A 168 17.86 6.18 -19.06
CA GLU A 168 18.01 4.77 -18.62
C GLU A 168 18.98 4.53 -17.43
N ASN A 169 19.77 5.52 -17.01
CA ASN A 169 20.84 5.34 -16.02
C ASN A 169 20.38 5.46 -14.56
N ILE A 170 19.36 4.70 -14.16
CA ILE A 170 18.81 4.76 -12.78
C ILE A 170 19.49 3.75 -11.84
N LEU A 171 20.15 2.73 -12.39
CA LEU A 171 20.78 1.65 -11.61
C LEU A 171 22.31 1.73 -11.53
N ASP A 172 22.95 2.75 -12.12
CA ASP A 172 24.40 2.83 -12.24
C ASP A 172 25.09 3.72 -11.18
N LEU A 173 24.37 4.07 -10.10
CA LEU A 173 24.91 4.89 -9.01
C LEU A 173 25.62 4.06 -7.91
N GLY A 174 26.01 2.82 -8.22
CA GLY A 174 26.55 1.86 -7.27
C GLY A 174 28.08 1.70 -7.22
N GLU A 175 28.86 2.39 -8.04
CA GLU A 175 30.33 2.35 -7.94
C GLU A 175 30.92 3.70 -7.54
N ALA A 176 30.83 3.99 -6.23
CA ALA A 176 31.72 4.95 -5.60
C ALA A 176 32.92 4.20 -5.02
N LYS A 177 34.10 4.47 -5.61
CA LYS A 177 35.43 4.07 -5.16
C LYS A 177 35.78 4.60 -3.77
#